data_AF-A0A0U1DW95-F1
#
_entry.id   AF-A0A0U1DW95-F1
#
_cell.length_a   1.000
_cell.length_b   1.000
_cell.length_c   1.000
_cell.angle_alpha   90.00
_cell.angle_beta   90.00
_cell.angle_gamma   90.00
#
_symmetry.space_group_name_H-M   'P 1'
#
loop_
_entity.id
_entity.type
_entity.pdbx_description
1 polymer ?
#
loop_
_entity_poly.entity_id
_entity_poly.type
_entity_poly.pdbx_seq_one_letter_code
_entity_poly.pdbx_strand_id
1 'polypeptide(L)' 'MESINARYRRAIRARGHFPTEQAALKCLYLVTRSLDPTGRGKARWAMRWKPALNAFAITFNGRITPTGN' A
#
# COMPACT_ATOMS: atom_id res chain seq x y z
N MET A 1 0.87 -5.82 7.73
CA MET A 1 -0.58 -5.75 7.99
C MET A 1 -0.90 -4.94 9.24
N GLU A 2 -0.29 -5.25 10.40
CA GLU A 2 -0.66 -4.60 11.67
C GLU A 2 -0.45 -3.08 11.70
N SER A 3 0.61 -2.57 11.05
CA SER A 3 0.87 -1.12 10.96
C SER A 3 -0.26 -0.34 10.28
N ILE A 4 -0.91 -0.94 9.28
CA ILE A 4 -2.04 -0.35 8.56
C ILE A 4 -3.30 -0.43 9.44
N ASN A 5 -3.56 -1.59 10.03
CA ASN A 5 -4.70 -1.80 10.94
C ASN A 5 -4.66 -0.84 12.13
N ALA A 6 -3.48 -0.62 12.73
CA ALA A 6 -3.29 0.33 13.82
C ALA A 6 -3.66 1.77 13.41
N ARG A 7 -3.29 2.19 12.19
CA ARG A 7 -3.64 3.51 11.64
C ARG A 7 -5.15 3.65 11.37
N TYR A 8 -5.78 2.63 10.80
CA TYR A 8 -7.24 2.62 10.62
C TYR A 8 -7.97 2.70 11.94
N ARG A 9 -7.61 1.85 12.91
CA ARG A 9 -8.22 1.89 14.26
C ARG A 9 -8.03 3.26 14.92
N ARG A 10 -6.87 3.90 14.76
CA ARG A 10 -6.63 5.26 15.27
C ARG A 10 -7.58 6.29 14.63
N ALA A 11 -7.72 6.25 13.31
CA ALA A 11 -8.59 7.18 12.59
C ALA A 11 -10.08 6.98 12.92
N ILE A 12 -10.52 5.72 13.05
CA ILE A 12 -11.87 5.37 13.45
C ILE A 12 -12.15 5.87 14.88
N ARG A 13 -11.26 5.58 15.84
CA ARG A 13 -11.41 6.06 17.23
C ARG A 13 -11.46 7.59 17.33
N ALA A 14 -10.68 8.29 16.52
CA ALA A 14 -10.68 9.76 16.49
C ALA A 14 -11.97 10.34 15.89
N ARG A 15 -12.65 9.62 14.99
CA ARG A 15 -13.90 10.04 14.33
C ARG A 15 -15.15 9.68 15.13
N GLY A 16 -15.14 8.54 15.84
CA GLY A 16 -16.31 8.04 16.56
C GLY A 16 -17.39 7.50 15.62
N HIS A 17 -18.59 8.07 15.67
CA HIS A 17 -19.72 7.66 14.84
C HIS A 17 -19.63 8.24 13.42
N PHE A 18 -20.07 7.46 12.43
CA PHE A 18 -20.17 7.90 11.04
C PHE A 18 -21.65 7.96 10.63
N PRO A 19 -22.11 9.07 10.02
CA PRO A 19 -23.52 9.24 9.64
C PRO A 19 -23.95 8.36 8.46
N THR A 20 -22.99 7.90 7.64
CA THR A 20 -23.23 6.99 6.51
C THR A 20 -22.01 6.09 6.27
N GLU A 21 -22.24 4.97 5.56
CA GLU A 21 -21.15 4.08 5.15
C GLU A 21 -20.15 4.80 4.22
N GLN A 22 -20.63 5.66 3.32
CA GLN A 22 -19.76 6.44 2.43
C GLN A 22 -18.83 7.38 3.20
N ALA A 23 -19.29 7.95 4.31
CA ALA A 23 -18.44 8.78 5.18
C ALA A 23 -17.33 7.96 5.85
N ALA A 24 -17.63 6.73 6.28
CA ALA A 24 -16.66 5.80 6.84
C ALA A 24 -15.63 5.36 5.78
N LEU A 25 -16.09 4.99 4.57
CA LEU A 25 -15.23 4.63 3.45
C LEU A 25 -14.32 5.77 3.04
N LYS A 26 -14.84 7.01 2.97
CA LYS A 26 -14.02 8.20 2.69
C LYS A 26 -12.94 8.40 3.75
N CYS A 27 -13.23 8.14 5.02
CA CYS A 27 -12.22 8.21 6.07
C CYS A 27 -11.10 7.18 5.86
N LEU A 28 -11.44 5.91 5.61
CA LEU A 28 -10.46 4.86 5.34
C LEU A 28 -9.63 5.14 4.09
N TYR A 29 -10.27 5.65 3.03
CA TYR A 29 -9.60 6.09 1.81
C TYR A 29 -8.53 7.15 2.10
N LEU A 30 -8.88 8.18 2.88
CA LEU A 30 -7.94 9.25 3.23
C LEU A 30 -6.78 8.74 4.09
N VAL A 31 -7.04 7.81 5.02
CA VAL A 31 -5.98 7.16 5.81
C VAL A 31 -5.04 6.37 4.90
N THR A 32 -5.58 5.61 3.95
CA THR A 32 -4.79 4.84 2.97
C THR A 32 -3.91 5.77 2.16
N ARG A 33 -4.47 6.87 1.65
CA ARG A 33 -3.73 7.83 0.82
C ARG A 33 -2.65 8.58 1.61
N SER A 34 -2.85 8.79 2.92
CA SER A 34 -1.85 9.36 3.82
C SER A 34 -0.67 8.43 4.13
N LEU A 35 -0.69 7.16 3.69
CA LEU A 35 0.43 6.23 3.90
C LEU A 35 1.66 6.62 3.06
N ASP A 36 1.44 7.09 1.84
CA ASP A 36 2.47 7.60 0.95
C ASP A 36 1.99 8.89 0.27
N PRO A 37 1.96 10.02 1.01
CA PRO A 37 1.40 11.27 0.49
C PRO A 37 2.16 11.82 -0.72
N THR A 38 3.41 11.38 -0.91
CA THR A 38 4.27 11.83 -2.01
C THR A 38 4.34 10.83 -3.18
N GLY A 39 3.86 9.60 -3.00
CA GLY A 39 4.03 8.51 -3.98
C GLY A 39 5.47 8.02 -4.17
N ARG A 40 6.44 8.61 -3.44
CA ARG A 40 7.88 8.32 -3.58
C ARG A 40 8.31 7.13 -2.75
N GLY A 41 7.45 6.61 -1.87
CA GLY A 41 7.69 5.39 -1.13
C GLY A 41 8.05 4.25 -2.06
N LYS A 42 7.32 4.06 -3.16
CA LYS A 42 7.57 2.96 -4.11
C LYS A 42 9.02 2.92 -4.63
N ALA A 43 9.57 4.06 -5.04
CA ALA A 43 10.91 4.13 -5.63
C ALA A 43 12.02 3.71 -4.63
N ARG A 44 11.90 4.15 -3.37
CA ARG A 44 12.86 3.79 -2.31
C ARG A 44 12.91 2.30 -2.06
N TRP A 45 11.76 1.63 -2.11
CA TRP A 45 11.66 0.21 -1.79
C TRP A 45 12.05 -0.63 -3.00
N ALA A 46 11.62 -0.27 -4.22
CA ALA A 46 11.87 -1.04 -5.44
C ALA A 46 13.37 -1.28 -5.74
N MET A 47 14.27 -0.35 -5.39
CA MET A 47 15.71 -0.52 -5.63
C MET A 47 16.29 -1.78 -4.95
N ARG A 48 15.70 -2.24 -3.84
CA ARG A 48 16.18 -3.43 -3.11
C ARG A 48 15.62 -4.75 -3.66
N TRP A 49 14.69 -4.70 -4.62
CA TRP A 49 13.90 -5.87 -5.04
C TRP A 49 14.44 -6.57 -6.27
N LYS A 50 15.48 -6.06 -6.93
CA LYS A 50 16.02 -6.64 -8.17
C LYS A 50 16.38 -8.13 -8.06
N PRO A 51 17.06 -8.62 -7.00
CA PRO A 51 17.33 -10.06 -6.85
C PRO A 51 16.06 -10.91 -6.71
N ALA A 52 15.07 -10.44 -5.94
CA ALA A 52 13.80 -11.14 -5.76
C ALA A 52 12.98 -11.17 -7.05
N LEU A 53 12.97 -10.08 -7.81
CA LEU A 53 12.30 -9.99 -9.11
C LEU A 53 12.91 -10.97 -10.12
N ASN A 54 14.23 -11.13 -10.14
CA ASN A 54 14.91 -12.10 -10.99
C ASN A 54 14.51 -13.55 -10.63
N ALA A 55 14.47 -13.88 -9.34
CA ALA A 55 14.02 -15.18 -8.89
C ALA A 55 12.55 -15.44 -9.28
N PHE A 56 11.68 -14.45 -9.14
CA PHE A 56 10.28 -14.58 -9.57
C PHE A 56 10.12 -14.72 -11.09
N ALA A 57 10.94 -14.04 -11.89
CA ALA A 57 10.93 -14.18 -13.35
C ALA A 57 11.28 -15.61 -13.79
N ILE A 58 12.19 -16.28 -13.07
CA ILE A 58 12.53 -17.70 -13.32
C ILE A 58 11.36 -18.61 -12.89
N THR A 59 10.89 -18.47 -11.64
CA THR A 59 9.84 -19.34 -11.08
C THR A 59 8.50 -19.19 -11.80
N PHE A 60 8.17 -17.98 -12.26
CA PHE A 60 6.92 -17.63 -12.94
C PHE A 60 7.18 -17.18 -14.37
N ASN A 61 7.86 -18.03 -15.15
CA ASN A 61 8.21 -17.75 -16.53
C ASN A 61 7.01 -17.28 -17.36
N GLY A 62 7.20 -16.24 -18.18
CA GLY A 62 6.15 -15.62 -19.01
C GLY A 62 5.13 -14.76 -18.27
N ARG A 63 5.15 -14.67 -16.93
CA ARG A 63 4.24 -13.81 -16.15
C ARG A 63 4.89 -12.51 -15.67
N ILE A 64 6.20 -12.50 -15.51
CA ILE A 64 6.96 -11.34 -15.05
C ILE A 64 8.06 -11.07 -16.08
N THR A 65 7.89 -10.01 -16.86
CA THR A 65 8.92 -9.52 -17.76
C THR A 65 9.88 -8.64 -16.96
N PRO A 66 11.17 -8.99 -16.84
CA PRO A 66 12.15 -8.05 -16.32
C PRO A 66 12.16 -6.85 -17.28
N THR A 67 11.61 -5.71 -16.83
CA THR A 67 11.67 -4.48 -17.61
C THR A 67 13.16 -4.13 -17.75
N GLY A 68 13.67 -4.17 -18.99
CA GLY A 68 15.00 -3.65 -19.31
C GLY A 68 15.03 -2.18 -18.91
N ASN A 69 15.98 -1.83 -18.06
CA ASN A 69 16.36 -0.43 -17.84
C ASN A 69 17.16 0.05 -19.05
#